data_AF-A0A6A6RQF4-F1
#
_entry.id   AF-A0A6A6RQF4-F1
#
_cell.length_a   1.000
_cell.length_b   1.000
_cell.length_c   1.000
_cell.angle_alpha   90.00
_cell.angle_beta   90.00
_cell.angle_gamma   90.00
#
_symmetry.space_group_name_H-M   'P 1'
#
loop_
_entity.id
_entity.type
_entity.pdbx_description
1 polymer ?
#
loop_
_entity_poly.entity_id
_entity_poly.type
_entity_poly.pdbx_seq_one_letter_code
_entity_poly.pdbx_strand_id
1 'polypeptide(L)'
;MSYFRITLMRSGIGLPEKTQGVLKALGLRKRMTTVYYPVSQSVAGQIMRIKELVDVKEVKHAMTKDQMRAARRPDPGYYVERRGVEEMKEL
;
A
#
# COMPACT_ATOMS: atom_id res chain seq x y z
N MET A 1 -15.33 -1.61 11.60
CA MET A 1 -15.65 -1.09 10.24
C MET A 1 -14.58 -1.64 9.30
N SER A 2 -14.95 -2.30 8.20
CA SER A 2 -13.98 -2.93 7.29
C SER A 2 -13.44 -1.95 6.24
N TYR A 3 -12.34 -2.32 5.61
CA TYR A 3 -11.64 -1.56 4.58
C TYR A 3 -11.44 -2.41 3.33
N PHE A 4 -11.48 -1.77 2.16
CA PHE A 4 -10.96 -2.34 0.93
C PHE A 4 -9.45 -2.11 0.88
N ARG A 5 -8.69 -3.20 0.81
CA ARG A 5 -7.29 -3.21 0.38
C ARG A 5 -7.27 -3.37 -1.14
N ILE A 6 -6.90 -2.29 -1.84
CA ILE A 6 -6.91 -2.22 -3.30
C ILE A 6 -5.47 -2.16 -3.79
N THR A 7 -5.06 -3.12 -4.62
CA THR A 7 -3.72 -3.16 -5.21
C THR A 7 -3.81 -3.05 -6.73
N LEU A 8 -3.07 -2.12 -7.34
CA LEU A 8 -3.02 -1.99 -8.80
C LEU A 8 -2.14 -3.08 -9.42
N MET A 9 -2.75 -4.07 -10.08
CA MET A 9 -2.04 -5.20 -10.68
C MET A 9 -1.61 -4.91 -12.12
N ARG A 10 -2.51 -4.29 -12.92
CA ARG A 10 -2.25 -3.94 -14.33
C ARG A 10 -2.14 -2.43 -14.52
N SER A 11 -1.36 -2.02 -15.51
CA SER A 11 -1.20 -0.60 -15.83
C SER A 11 -2.45 -0.07 -16.53
N GLY A 12 -2.81 1.19 -16.28
CA GLY A 12 -3.85 1.88 -17.03
C GLY A 12 -3.39 2.45 -18.38
N ILE A 13 -2.12 2.28 -18.77
CA ILE A 13 -1.59 2.84 -20.02
C ILE A 13 -2.45 2.46 -21.22
N GLY A 14 -2.73 3.44 -22.08
CA GLY A 14 -3.60 3.26 -23.25
C GLY A 14 -5.10 3.16 -22.95
N LEU A 15 -5.52 3.25 -21.69
CA LEU A 15 -6.95 3.29 -21.33
C LEU A 15 -7.53 4.71 -21.39
N PRO A 16 -8.85 4.83 -21.57
CA PRO A 16 -9.53 6.13 -21.62
C PRO A 16 -9.29 7.00 -20.39
N GLU A 17 -9.36 8.32 -20.57
CA GLU A 17 -9.14 9.32 -19.51
C GLU A 17 -10.04 9.09 -18.29
N LYS A 18 -11.29 8.65 -18.49
CA LYS A 18 -12.21 8.36 -17.38
C LYS A 18 -11.68 7.26 -16.46
N THR A 19 -11.09 6.21 -17.02
CA THR A 19 -10.47 5.11 -16.24
C THR A 19 -9.22 5.60 -15.52
N GLN A 20 -8.40 6.39 -16.21
CA GLN A 20 -7.22 7.05 -15.64
C GLN A 20 -7.59 8.02 -14.49
N GLY A 21 -8.70 8.74 -14.62
CA GLY A 21 -9.23 9.62 -13.59
C GLY A 21 -9.58 8.87 -12.31
N VAL A 22 -10.23 7.71 -12.41
CA VAL A 22 -10.53 6.86 -11.25
C VAL A 22 -9.25 6.36 -10.56
N LEU A 23 -8.27 5.88 -11.33
CA LEU A 23 -6.98 5.46 -10.78
C LEU A 23 -6.29 6.59 -10.02
N LYS A 24 -6.29 7.80 -10.56
CA LYS A 24 -5.73 9.00 -9.91
C LYS A 24 -6.50 9.37 -8.64
N ALA A 25 -7.83 9.32 -8.67
CA ALA A 25 -8.69 9.63 -7.53
C ALA A 25 -8.50 8.66 -6.35
N LEU A 26 -8.33 7.37 -6.63
CA LEU A 26 -8.00 6.34 -5.64
C LEU A 26 -6.53 6.36 -5.21
N GLY A 27 -5.68 7.22 -5.79
CA GLY A 27 -4.25 7.29 -5.47
C GLY A 27 -3.39 6.15 -6.05
N LEU A 28 -3.91 5.39 -7.00
CA LEU A 28 -3.24 4.26 -7.65
C LEU A 28 -2.35 4.75 -8.81
N ARG A 29 -1.20 5.35 -8.48
CA ARG A 29 -0.29 5.97 -9.47
C ARG A 29 0.67 5.00 -10.16
N LYS A 30 1.25 4.05 -9.41
CA LYS A 30 2.22 3.07 -9.91
C LYS A 30 1.68 1.64 -9.75
N ARG A 31 2.07 0.73 -10.63
CA ARG A 31 1.78 -0.70 -10.45
C ARG A 31 2.29 -1.21 -9.10
N MET A 32 1.60 -2.22 -8.56
CA MET A 32 1.82 -2.82 -7.23
C MET A 32 1.61 -1.87 -6.04
N THR A 33 1.14 -0.64 -6.28
CA THR A 33 0.75 0.26 -5.18
C THR A 33 -0.52 -0.27 -4.53
N THR A 34 -0.53 -0.28 -3.20
CA THR A 34 -1.68 -0.66 -2.39
C THR A 34 -2.22 0.55 -1.65
N VAL A 35 -3.53 0.73 -1.66
CA VAL A 35 -4.25 1.77 -0.92
C VAL A 35 -5.37 1.14 -0.11
N TYR A 36 -5.78 1.82 0.96
CA TYR A 36 -6.86 1.39 1.85
C TYR A 36 -7.95 2.45 1.88
N TYR A 37 -9.19 2.02 1.69
CA TYR A 37 -10.36 2.89 1.79
C TYR A 37 -11.42 2.21 2.67
N PRO A 38 -12.17 2.97 3.51
CA PRO A 38 -13.32 2.43 4.20
C PRO A 38 -14.33 1.82 3.22
N VAL A 39 -14.96 0.71 3.61
CA VAL A 39 -16.01 0.10 2.79
C VAL A 39 -17.19 1.05 2.67
N SER A 40 -17.46 1.49 1.45
CA SER A 40 -18.58 2.37 1.09
C SER A 40 -19.01 2.12 -0.35
N GLN A 41 -20.28 2.41 -0.67
CA GLN A 41 -20.81 2.23 -2.03
C GLN A 41 -20.08 3.08 -3.08
N SER A 42 -19.67 4.31 -2.73
CA SER A 42 -18.92 5.19 -3.63
C SER A 42 -17.58 4.58 -4.04
N VAL A 43 -16.83 4.04 -3.07
CA VAL A 43 -15.55 3.37 -3.33
C VAL A 43 -15.78 2.08 -4.13
N ALA A 44 -16.82 1.31 -3.82
CA ALA A 44 -17.17 0.10 -4.57
C ALA A 44 -17.48 0.41 -6.06
N GLY A 45 -18.23 1.50 -6.34
CA GLY A 45 -18.49 1.94 -7.71
C GLY A 45 -17.22 2.33 -8.47
N GLN A 46 -16.28 3.01 -7.79
CA GLN A 46 -14.97 3.33 -8.38
C GLN A 46 -14.16 2.06 -8.68
N ILE A 47 -14.10 1.12 -7.74
CA ILE A 47 -13.45 -0.19 -7.93
C ILE A 47 -14.04 -0.91 -9.13
N MET A 48 -15.37 -0.97 -9.25
CA MET A 48 -16.04 -1.68 -10.34
C MET A 48 -15.71 -1.12 -11.72
N ARG A 49 -15.38 0.17 -11.81
CA ARG A 49 -14.95 0.81 -13.06
C ARG A 49 -13.53 0.42 -13.50
N ILE A 50 -12.71 -0.09 -12.58
CA ILE A 50 -11.32 -0.49 -12.81
C ILE A 50 -11.05 -1.94 -12.40
N LYS A 51 -12.09 -2.77 -12.27
CA LYS A 51 -12.04 -4.12 -11.68
C LYS A 51 -11.05 -5.06 -12.37
N GLU A 52 -10.81 -4.82 -13.65
CA GLU A 52 -9.87 -5.59 -14.47
C GLU A 52 -8.41 -5.24 -14.15
N LEU A 53 -8.14 -4.10 -13.50
CA LEU A 53 -6.80 -3.61 -13.22
C LEU A 53 -6.34 -3.88 -11.80
N VAL A 54 -7.27 -4.16 -10.87
CA VAL A 54 -6.99 -4.19 -9.44
C VAL A 54 -7.25 -5.56 -8.81
N ASP A 55 -6.50 -5.87 -7.76
CA ASP A 55 -6.82 -6.90 -6.78
C ASP A 55 -7.46 -6.23 -5.56
N VAL A 56 -8.57 -6.77 -5.06
CA VAL A 56 -9.32 -6.19 -3.95
C VAL A 56 -9.58 -7.24 -2.89
N LYS A 57 -9.23 -6.90 -1.64
CA LYS A 57 -9.50 -7.74 -0.47
C LYS A 57 -10.18 -6.91 0.61
N GLU A 58 -11.18 -7.48 1.26
CA GLU A 58 -11.75 -6.89 2.47
C GLU A 58 -10.85 -7.21 3.68
N VAL A 59 -10.53 -6.19 4.48
CA VAL A 59 -9.69 -6.32 5.67
C VAL A 59 -10.31 -5.59 6.86
N LYS A 60 -9.99 -6.04 8.08
CA LYS A 60 -10.49 -5.42 9.31
C LYS A 60 -9.90 -4.03 9.58
N HIS A 61 -8.64 -3.82 9.22
CA HIS A 61 -7.89 -2.60 9.52
C HIS A 61 -7.10 -2.13 8.30
N ALA A 62 -7.06 -0.81 8.09
CA ALA A 62 -6.15 -0.19 7.15
C ALA A 62 -4.71 -0.17 7.69
N MET A 63 -3.72 -0.26 6.79
CA MET A 63 -2.32 -0.06 7.15
C MET A 63 -1.85 1.33 6.69
N THR A 64 -1.08 2.01 7.54
CA THR A 64 -0.38 3.24 7.16
C THR A 64 0.77 2.93 6.19
N LYS A 65 1.31 3.98 5.55
CA LYS A 65 2.47 3.84 4.65
C LYS A 65 3.68 3.23 5.36
N ASP A 66 3.92 3.63 6.61
CA ASP A 66 5.05 3.15 7.41
C ASP A 66 4.84 1.70 7.84
N GLN A 67 3.62 1.34 8.26
CA GLN A 67 3.27 -0.06 8.56
C GLN A 67 3.45 -0.96 7.33
N MET A 68 2.99 -0.52 6.16
CA MET A 68 3.19 -1.26 4.91
C MET A 68 4.66 -1.40 4.54
N ARG A 69 5.49 -0.39 4.86
CA ARG A 69 6.94 -0.43 4.60
C ARG A 69 7.64 -1.38 5.57
N ALA A 70 7.27 -1.33 6.85
CA ALA A 70 7.78 -2.22 7.88
C ALA A 70 7.43 -3.69 7.59
N ALA A 71 6.17 -3.98 7.20
CA ALA A 71 5.74 -5.33 6.86
C ALA A 71 6.46 -5.94 5.64
N ARG A 72 7.06 -5.11 4.78
CA ARG A 72 7.87 -5.55 3.64
C ARG A 72 9.36 -5.68 3.97
N ARG A 73 9.79 -5.15 5.13
CA ARG A 73 11.20 -5.19 5.53
C ARG A 73 11.51 -6.60 6.05
N PRO A 74 12.51 -7.30 5.49
CA PRO A 74 12.96 -8.56 6.05
C PRO A 74 13.68 -8.34 7.40
N ASP A 75 13.87 -9.43 8.15
CA ASP A 75 14.77 -9.42 9.29
C ASP A 75 16.18 -9.01 8.83
N PRO A 76 16.83 -8.01 9.48
CA PRO A 76 18.20 -7.63 9.17
C PRO A 76 19.20 -8.79 9.16
N GLY A 77 18.98 -9.84 9.97
CA GLY A 77 19.88 -10.99 10.06
C GLY A 77 21.21 -10.71 10.79
N TYR A 78 21.32 -9.56 11.44
CA TYR A 78 22.42 -9.21 12.34
C TYR A 78 21.89 -8.37 13.51
N TYR A 79 22.62 -8.36 14.61
CA TYR A 79 22.40 -7.43 15.72
C TYR A 79 23.73 -6.72 16.04
N VAL A 80 23.64 -5.48 16.52
CA VAL A 80 24.82 -4.71 16.93
C VAL A 80 25.07 -5.02 18.40
N GLU A 81 26.16 -5.74 18.71
CA GLU A 81 26.45 -6.19 20.08
C GLU A 81 26.83 -5.04 21.01
N ARG A 82 27.66 -4.12 20.52
CA ARG A 82 28.07 -2.89 21.22
C ARG A 82 28.23 -1.77 20.22
N ARG A 83 27.91 -0.54 20.65
CA ARG A 83 28.22 0.66 19.87
C ARG A 83 29.55 1.21 20.36
N GLY A 84 30.45 1.64 19.47
CA GLY A 84 31.77 2.17 19.87
C GLY A 84 31.73 3.40 20.80
N VAL A 85 30.57 4.08 20.90
CA VAL A 85 30.35 5.17 21.87
C VAL A 85 30.23 4.65 23.31
N GLU A 86 29.78 3.42 23.50
CA GLU A 86 29.69 2.76 24.82
C GLU A 86 31.07 2.28 25.28
N GLU A 87 31.91 1.75 24.37
CA GLU A 87 33.30 1.37 24.68
C GLU A 87 34.16 2.55 25.13
N MET A 88 34.00 3.73 24.50
CA MET A 88 34.79 4.92 24.87
C MET A 88 34.37 5.54 26.22
N LYS A 89 33.19 5.17 26.76
CA LYS A 89 32.75 5.57 28.11
C LYS A 89 33.24 4.62 29.21
N GLU A 90 33.64 3.40 28.84
CA GLU A 90 34.17 2.38 29.75
C GLU A 90 35.71 2.40 29.85
N LEU A 91 36.38 3.17 28.99
CA LEU A 91 37.81 3.52 29.06
C LEU A 91 38.04 4.79 29.89
#